data_AF-A0A1Q7WIY0-F1
#
_entry.id   AF-A0A1Q7WIY0-F1
#
_cell.length_a   1.000
_cell.length_b   1.000
_cell.length_c   1.000
_cell.angle_alpha   90.00
_cell.angle_beta   90.00
_cell.angle_gamma   90.00
#
_symmetry.space_group_name_H-M   'P 1'
#
loop_
_entity.id
_entity.type
_entity.pdbx_description
1 polymer ?
#
loop_
_entity_poly.entity_id
_entity_poly.type
_entity_poly.pdbx_seq_one_letter_code
_entity_poly.pdbx_strand_id
1 'polypeptide(L)'
;MTPHDSPIRVLMITSEWPVPDGRPRTTFFIKRQAEFLQAAGVAVDVFHFTGAKRPWNYFKAWLQVRRRMAQRPYDLAHAQFGMSGLLALPKRLPLVVTFRGDDVQGIVGWNGRVTLAGRVLQVLCRAVALWADAAIVVSEHMKAFLPRSVRPRVVPSGLDLNLFRPVPRDEARRRLGLPLDRRLVLFVGNPAEPRKRYPLACDGRCAGVHVGAGRLAQHGQRSARVQSPCGLRPGGRRAPPSPRDRGL
;
A
#
# COMPACT_ATOMS: atom_id res chain seq x y z
N MET A 1 -14.44 -20.82 -36.48
CA MET A 1 -14.29 -20.76 -35.01
C MET A 1 -12.89 -20.23 -34.71
N THR A 2 -12.80 -19.01 -34.20
CA THR A 2 -11.54 -18.38 -33.78
C THR A 2 -11.08 -18.93 -32.43
N PRO A 3 -9.79 -18.90 -32.07
CA PRO A 3 -9.22 -19.60 -30.90
C PRO A 3 -9.59 -19.04 -29.51
N HIS A 4 -10.62 -18.20 -29.37
CA HIS A 4 -10.91 -17.42 -28.17
C HIS A 4 -12.25 -17.78 -27.50
N ASP A 5 -12.59 -19.06 -27.40
CA ASP A 5 -13.81 -19.51 -26.70
C ASP A 5 -13.59 -19.85 -25.22
N SER A 6 -12.34 -19.85 -24.74
CA SER A 6 -12.02 -20.12 -23.34
C SER A 6 -11.39 -18.89 -22.67
N PRO A 7 -11.79 -18.56 -21.42
CA PRO A 7 -11.22 -17.43 -20.69
C PRO A 7 -9.73 -17.66 -20.44
N ILE A 8 -8.93 -16.59 -20.53
CA ILE A 8 -7.50 -16.65 -20.18
C ILE A 8 -7.39 -17.01 -18.69
N ARG A 9 -6.62 -18.05 -18.38
CA ARG A 9 -6.41 -18.55 -17.01
C ARG A 9 -5.10 -18.04 -16.45
N VAL A 10 -5.21 -17.27 -15.37
CA VAL A 10 -4.08 -16.60 -14.72
C VAL A 10 -3.88 -17.16 -13.33
N LEU A 11 -2.68 -17.67 -13.05
CA LEU A 11 -2.25 -17.92 -11.68
C LEU A 11 -1.66 -16.62 -11.10
N MET A 12 -2.44 -15.93 -10.26
CA MET A 12 -1.99 -14.72 -9.58
C MET A 12 -1.26 -15.07 -8.28
N ILE A 13 0.02 -14.71 -8.18
CA ILE A 13 0.88 -15.05 -7.03
C ILE A 13 1.11 -13.79 -6.20
N THR A 14 0.78 -13.83 -4.91
CA THR A 14 0.97 -12.68 -4.01
C THR A 14 1.35 -13.09 -2.59
N SER A 15 2.28 -12.35 -1.98
CA SER A 15 2.55 -12.42 -0.53
C SER A 15 1.58 -11.57 0.30
N GLU A 16 0.79 -10.73 -0.36
CA GLU A 16 -0.10 -9.74 0.23
C GLU A 16 -1.53 -9.97 -0.25
N TRP A 17 -2.43 -10.29 0.66
CA TRP A 17 -3.85 -10.46 0.36
C TRP A 17 -4.69 -10.07 1.57
N PRO A 18 -5.82 -9.36 1.39
CA PRO A 18 -6.66 -9.00 2.53
C PRO A 18 -7.27 -10.26 3.15
N VAL A 19 -6.85 -10.56 4.37
CA VAL A 19 -7.40 -11.61 5.22
C VAL A 19 -8.28 -10.98 6.32
N PRO A 20 -9.36 -11.66 6.77
CA PRO A 20 -10.22 -11.16 7.84
C PRO A 20 -9.59 -11.38 9.23
N ASP A 21 -8.35 -10.94 9.43
CA ASP A 21 -7.57 -11.13 10.67
C ASP A 21 -7.41 -9.83 11.50
N GLY A 22 -8.09 -8.76 11.10
CA GLY A 22 -8.07 -7.46 11.76
C GLY A 22 -6.84 -6.59 11.47
N ARG A 23 -5.90 -7.03 10.62
CA ARG A 23 -4.77 -6.20 10.18
C ARG A 23 -5.21 -5.09 9.20
N PRO A 24 -4.47 -3.97 9.11
CA PRO A 24 -4.75 -2.92 8.14
C PRO A 24 -4.75 -3.47 6.71
N ARG A 25 -5.84 -3.24 5.96
CA ARG A 25 -6.03 -3.73 4.58
C ARG A 25 -5.28 -2.87 3.55
N THR A 26 -3.98 -2.68 3.74
CA THR A 26 -3.15 -1.81 2.89
C THR A 26 -3.00 -2.31 1.46
N THR A 27 -3.27 -3.59 1.20
CA THR A 27 -3.07 -4.27 -0.09
C THR A 27 -4.37 -4.60 -0.82
N PHE A 28 -5.47 -3.95 -0.46
CA PHE A 28 -6.78 -4.16 -1.08
C PHE A 28 -6.79 -3.89 -2.60
N PHE A 29 -5.83 -3.11 -3.11
CA PHE A 29 -5.64 -2.88 -4.54
C PHE A 29 -5.34 -4.18 -5.33
N ILE A 30 -4.75 -5.21 -4.71
CA ILE A 30 -4.48 -6.49 -5.39
C ILE A 30 -5.78 -7.26 -5.59
N LYS A 31 -6.59 -7.35 -4.52
CA LYS A 31 -7.93 -7.95 -4.60
C LYS A 31 -8.79 -7.26 -5.64
N ARG A 32 -8.82 -5.92 -5.63
CA ARG A 32 -9.56 -5.14 -6.62
C ARG A 32 -9.07 -5.40 -8.05
N GLN A 33 -7.76 -5.51 -8.27
CA GLN A 33 -7.23 -5.84 -9.59
C GLN A 33 -7.65 -7.24 -10.04
N ALA A 34 -7.61 -8.24 -9.15
CA ALA A 34 -8.10 -9.58 -9.46
C ALA A 34 -9.59 -9.56 -9.82
N GLU A 35 -10.41 -8.82 -9.06
CA GLU A 35 -11.85 -8.66 -9.32
C GLU A 35 -12.13 -7.98 -10.66
N PHE A 36 -11.37 -6.93 -11.02
CA PHE A 36 -11.52 -6.29 -12.32
C PHE A 36 -11.08 -7.17 -13.50
N LEU A 37 -10.05 -8.00 -13.32
CA LEU A 37 -9.67 -9.00 -14.33
C LEU A 37 -10.76 -10.07 -14.49
N GLN A 38 -11.31 -10.55 -13.37
CA GLN A 38 -12.42 -11.51 -13.38
C GLN A 38 -13.67 -10.93 -14.05
N ALA A 39 -14.03 -9.69 -13.74
CA ALA A 39 -15.14 -8.99 -14.37
C ALA A 39 -14.92 -8.76 -15.89
N ALA A 40 -13.66 -8.71 -16.33
CA ALA A 40 -13.30 -8.64 -17.75
C ALA A 40 -13.23 -10.01 -18.45
N GLY A 41 -13.64 -11.10 -17.78
CA GLY A 41 -13.67 -12.45 -18.34
C GLY A 41 -12.38 -13.27 -18.17
N VAL A 42 -11.44 -12.82 -17.32
CA VAL A 42 -10.20 -13.58 -17.03
C VAL A 42 -10.44 -14.55 -15.88
N ALA A 43 -10.09 -15.82 -16.05
CA ALA A 43 -10.14 -16.83 -15.00
C ALA A 43 -8.92 -16.68 -14.06
N VAL A 44 -9.06 -15.87 -13.01
CA VAL A 44 -7.98 -15.63 -12.04
C VAL A 44 -8.04 -16.61 -10.87
N ASP A 45 -7.03 -17.47 -10.74
CA ASP A 45 -6.76 -18.26 -9.52
C ASP A 45 -5.72 -17.54 -8.68
N VAL A 46 -6.10 -17.13 -7.46
CA VAL A 46 -5.21 -16.42 -6.54
C VAL A 46 -4.50 -17.42 -5.63
N PHE A 47 -3.18 -17.47 -5.74
CA PHE A 47 -2.31 -18.12 -4.78
C PHE A 47 -1.72 -17.06 -3.83
N HIS A 48 -2.24 -17.03 -2.61
CA HIS A 48 -1.71 -16.19 -1.54
C HIS A 48 -0.81 -16.99 -0.59
N PHE A 49 0.27 -16.39 -0.11
CA PHE A 49 1.12 -16.99 0.92
C PHE A 49 1.62 -15.92 1.90
N THR A 50 1.98 -16.32 3.12
CA THR A 50 2.52 -15.39 4.12
C THR A 50 4.05 -15.41 4.08
N GLY A 51 4.66 -14.40 3.48
CA GLY A 51 6.12 -14.29 3.42
C GLY A 51 6.78 -14.06 4.79
N ALA A 52 6.24 -13.12 5.59
CA ALA A 52 6.69 -12.78 6.96
C ALA A 52 8.22 -12.62 7.16
N LYS A 53 8.96 -12.27 6.09
CA LYS A 53 10.44 -12.23 6.05
C LYS A 53 11.11 -13.57 6.42
N ARG A 54 10.42 -14.70 6.26
CA ARG A 54 10.93 -16.05 6.57
C ARG A 54 11.25 -16.80 5.27
N PRO A 55 12.53 -17.08 4.95
CA PRO A 55 12.92 -17.76 3.70
C PRO A 55 12.21 -19.10 3.48
N TRP A 56 11.99 -19.86 4.56
CA TRP A 56 11.28 -21.14 4.50
C TRP A 56 9.83 -21.01 3.99
N ASN A 57 9.15 -19.90 4.29
CA ASN A 57 7.81 -19.67 3.77
C ASN A 57 7.82 -19.46 2.26
N TYR A 58 8.85 -18.80 1.73
CA TYR A 58 9.03 -18.65 0.29
C TYR A 58 9.35 -19.98 -0.38
N PHE A 59 10.20 -20.82 0.23
CA PHE A 59 10.49 -22.15 -0.31
C PHE A 59 9.24 -23.04 -0.34
N LYS A 60 8.46 -23.08 0.75
CA LYS A 60 7.17 -23.79 0.79
C LYS A 60 6.19 -23.28 -0.26
N ALA A 61 6.08 -21.95 -0.38
CA ALA A 61 5.23 -21.32 -1.37
C ALA A 61 5.67 -21.65 -2.81
N TRP A 62 6.97 -21.67 -3.08
CA TRP A 62 7.54 -22.08 -4.35
C TRP A 62 7.12 -23.51 -4.71
N LEU A 63 7.27 -24.47 -3.79
CA LEU A 63 6.86 -25.85 -4.01
C LEU A 63 5.34 -25.97 -4.29
N GLN A 64 4.51 -25.20 -3.59
CA GLN A 64 3.06 -25.18 -3.79
C GLN A 64 2.67 -24.58 -5.16
N VAL A 65 3.33 -23.49 -5.57
CA VAL A 65 3.16 -22.90 -6.91
C VAL A 65 3.53 -23.93 -7.99
N ARG A 66 4.63 -24.66 -7.82
CA ARG A 66 5.02 -25.72 -8.76
C ARG A 66 3.98 -26.82 -8.89
N ARG A 67 3.47 -27.30 -7.75
CA ARG A 67 2.41 -28.32 -7.73
C ARG A 67 1.14 -27.81 -8.41
N ARG A 68 0.71 -26.57 -8.12
CA ARG A 68 -0.47 -25.99 -8.78
C ARG A 68 -0.28 -25.85 -10.29
N MET A 69 0.86 -25.32 -10.74
CA MET A 69 1.16 -25.18 -12.18
C MET A 69 1.22 -26.54 -12.91
N ALA A 70 1.54 -27.62 -12.21
CA ALA A 70 1.55 -28.97 -12.79
C ALA A 70 0.16 -29.64 -12.81
N GLN A 71 -0.73 -29.27 -11.89
CA GLN A 71 -2.05 -29.90 -11.73
C GLN A 71 -3.17 -29.18 -12.48
N ARG A 72 -2.97 -27.91 -12.84
CA ARG A 72 -3.99 -27.07 -13.46
C ARG A 72 -3.43 -26.40 -14.71
N PRO A 73 -4.22 -26.30 -15.79
CA PRO A 73 -3.76 -25.60 -16.98
C PRO A 73 -3.95 -24.10 -16.78
N TYR A 74 -2.84 -23.37 -16.74
CA TYR A 74 -2.81 -21.91 -16.75
C TYR A 74 -2.11 -21.43 -18.01
N ASP A 75 -2.50 -20.25 -18.48
CA ASP A 75 -1.91 -19.66 -19.69
C ASP A 75 -0.77 -18.69 -19.32
N LEU A 76 -0.81 -18.09 -18.12
CA LEU A 76 0.28 -17.26 -17.58
C LEU A 76 0.29 -17.21 -16.04
N ALA A 77 1.44 -16.83 -15.49
CA ALA A 77 1.59 -16.46 -14.08
C ALA A 77 1.67 -14.94 -13.93
N HIS A 78 0.89 -14.36 -13.02
CA HIS A 78 0.92 -12.93 -12.72
C HIS A 78 1.36 -12.68 -11.27
N ALA A 79 2.62 -12.32 -11.08
CA ALA A 79 3.17 -12.01 -9.77
C ALA A 79 2.88 -10.56 -9.34
N GLN A 80 2.40 -10.41 -8.11
CA GLN A 80 2.22 -9.13 -7.45
C GLN A 80 3.41 -8.89 -6.53
N PHE A 81 4.17 -7.83 -6.80
CA PHE A 81 5.52 -7.56 -6.28
C PHE A 81 6.61 -8.47 -6.85
N GLY A 82 7.80 -7.91 -7.02
CA GLY A 82 8.97 -8.62 -7.56
C GLY A 82 9.33 -9.90 -6.81
N MET A 83 9.18 -9.94 -5.49
CA MET A 83 9.47 -11.14 -4.67
C MET A 83 8.54 -12.30 -4.97
N SER A 84 7.27 -12.04 -5.27
CA SER A 84 6.33 -13.10 -5.67
C SER A 84 6.72 -13.69 -7.02
N GLY A 85 7.42 -12.93 -7.87
CA GLY A 85 7.92 -13.39 -9.16
C GLY A 85 9.00 -14.47 -9.02
N LEU A 86 9.78 -14.48 -7.93
CA LEU A 86 10.75 -15.55 -7.64
C LEU A 86 10.06 -16.92 -7.55
N LEU A 87 8.81 -16.97 -7.07
CA LEU A 87 8.09 -18.23 -6.91
C LEU A 87 7.69 -18.87 -8.25
N ALA A 88 7.67 -18.11 -9.34
CA ALA A 88 7.39 -18.61 -10.68
C ALA A 88 8.64 -19.19 -11.38
N LEU A 89 9.84 -19.08 -10.77
CA LEU A 89 11.11 -19.44 -11.39
C LEU A 89 11.59 -20.87 -11.06
N PRO A 90 12.33 -21.54 -11.97
CA PRO A 90 12.43 -21.26 -13.41
C PRO A 90 11.06 -21.25 -14.11
N LYS A 91 10.90 -20.37 -15.10
CA LYS A 91 9.62 -20.16 -15.79
C LYS A 91 9.15 -21.43 -16.50
N ARG A 92 7.88 -21.79 -16.31
CA ARG A 92 7.16 -22.80 -17.11
C ARG A 92 6.03 -22.22 -17.94
N LEU A 93 5.65 -20.99 -17.62
CA LEU A 93 4.59 -20.21 -18.22
C LEU A 93 5.11 -18.78 -18.44
N PRO A 94 4.53 -18.01 -19.37
CA PRO A 94 4.74 -16.57 -19.44
C PRO A 94 4.54 -15.93 -18.06
N LEU A 95 5.49 -15.10 -17.64
CA LEU A 95 5.50 -14.43 -16.34
C LEU A 95 5.29 -12.93 -16.52
N VAL A 96 4.16 -12.44 -15.99
CA VAL A 96 3.88 -11.02 -15.82
C VAL A 96 4.18 -10.63 -14.38
N VAL A 97 4.89 -9.51 -14.16
CA VAL A 97 5.19 -9.01 -12.81
C VAL A 97 4.73 -7.58 -12.66
N THR A 98 3.89 -7.30 -11.66
CA THR A 98 3.53 -5.92 -11.29
C THR A 98 4.36 -5.45 -10.11
N PHE A 99 5.24 -4.47 -10.37
CA PHE A 99 6.06 -3.79 -9.37
C PHE A 99 5.30 -2.61 -8.77
N ARG A 100 5.39 -2.44 -7.45
CA ARG A 100 4.50 -1.51 -6.71
C ARG A 100 5.21 -0.49 -5.83
N GLY A 101 6.53 -0.49 -5.77
CA GLY A 101 7.31 0.58 -5.17
C GLY A 101 8.39 0.01 -4.28
N ASP A 102 8.02 -0.44 -3.09
CA ASP A 102 8.96 -0.92 -2.06
C ASP A 102 9.87 -2.06 -2.53
N ASP A 103 9.40 -2.85 -3.50
CA ASP A 103 10.15 -3.93 -4.14
C ASP A 103 11.37 -3.44 -4.95
N VAL A 104 11.25 -2.31 -5.66
CA VAL A 104 12.31 -1.78 -6.54
C VAL A 104 12.94 -0.48 -6.06
N GLN A 105 12.21 0.32 -5.28
CA GLN A 105 12.67 1.55 -4.62
C GLN A 105 13.34 1.27 -3.27
N GLY A 106 13.08 0.10 -2.69
CA GLY A 106 13.73 -0.40 -1.48
C GLY A 106 13.00 -0.02 -0.20
N ILE A 107 13.31 -0.78 0.86
CA ILE A 107 12.75 -0.58 2.19
C ILE A 107 13.67 0.35 2.98
N VAL A 108 13.13 1.52 3.30
CA VAL A 108 13.81 2.57 4.08
C VAL A 108 13.66 2.28 5.57
N GLY A 109 14.78 2.33 6.30
CA GLY A 109 14.79 2.20 7.76
C GLY A 109 14.40 3.50 8.46
N TRP A 110 14.33 3.46 9.80
CA TRP A 110 14.03 4.60 10.66
C TRP A 110 14.98 5.79 10.44
N ASN A 111 16.20 5.52 10.00
CA ASN A 111 17.24 6.51 9.68
C ASN A 111 17.10 7.13 8.27
N GLY A 112 16.03 6.85 7.55
CA GLY A 112 15.82 7.37 6.19
C GLY A 112 16.71 6.73 5.11
N ARG A 113 17.51 5.71 5.46
CA ARG A 113 18.41 5.02 4.52
C ARG A 113 17.84 3.66 4.14
N VAL A 114 18.11 3.21 2.91
CA VAL A 114 17.74 1.85 2.46
C VAL A 114 18.54 0.84 3.27
N THR A 115 17.82 -0.11 3.90
CA THR A 115 18.43 -1.18 4.69
C THR A 115 19.22 -2.15 3.80
N LEU A 116 20.20 -2.87 4.37
CA LEU A 116 20.95 -3.89 3.60
C LEU A 116 20.00 -4.95 3.00
N ALA A 117 19.07 -5.45 3.81
CA ALA A 117 18.02 -6.36 3.34
C ALA A 117 17.16 -5.74 2.23
N GLY A 118 16.85 -4.45 2.32
CA GLY A 118 16.17 -3.69 1.27
C GLY A 118 16.98 -3.62 -0.03
N ARG A 119 18.30 -3.47 0.03
CA ARG A 119 19.16 -3.48 -1.18
C ARG A 119 19.19 -4.86 -1.84
N VAL A 120 19.33 -5.92 -1.04
CA VAL A 120 19.28 -7.30 -1.54
C VAL A 120 17.94 -7.56 -2.22
N LEU A 121 16.84 -7.15 -1.57
CA LEU A 121 15.50 -7.22 -2.13
C LEU A 121 15.39 -6.51 -3.49
N GLN A 122 15.94 -5.30 -3.63
CA GLN A 122 15.94 -4.56 -4.89
C GLN A 122 16.69 -5.31 -5.99
N VAL A 123 17.87 -5.86 -5.69
CA VAL A 123 18.66 -6.63 -6.66
C VAL A 123 17.87 -7.85 -7.13
N LEU A 124 17.26 -8.59 -6.21
CA LEU A 124 16.42 -9.74 -6.54
C LEU A 124 15.22 -9.33 -7.41
N CYS A 125 14.52 -8.26 -7.05
CA CYS A 125 13.36 -7.79 -7.81
C CYS A 125 13.75 -7.29 -9.21
N ARG A 126 14.92 -6.65 -9.37
CA ARG A 126 15.47 -6.25 -10.68
C ARG A 126 15.87 -7.46 -11.51
N ALA A 127 16.44 -8.50 -10.91
CA ALA A 127 16.74 -9.75 -11.60
C ALA A 127 15.45 -10.44 -12.08
N VAL A 128 14.41 -10.50 -11.24
CA VAL A 128 13.08 -10.98 -11.64
C VAL A 128 12.52 -10.17 -12.81
N ALA A 129 12.70 -8.85 -12.82
CA ALA A 129 12.26 -8.01 -13.93
C ALA A 129 12.92 -8.36 -15.26
N LEU A 130 14.20 -8.76 -15.25
CA LEU A 130 14.92 -9.22 -16.44
C LEU A 130 14.40 -10.57 -16.94
N TRP A 131 13.87 -11.40 -16.05
CA TRP A 131 13.39 -12.74 -16.38
C TRP A 131 11.90 -12.75 -16.75
N ALA A 132 11.14 -11.72 -16.33
CA ALA A 132 9.72 -11.58 -16.67
C ALA A 132 9.52 -11.37 -18.17
N ASP A 133 8.45 -11.95 -18.72
CA ASP A 133 8.03 -11.75 -20.11
C ASP A 133 7.33 -10.38 -20.27
N ALA A 134 6.68 -9.91 -19.21
CA ALA A 134 6.17 -8.55 -19.13
C ALA A 134 6.33 -7.96 -17.72
N ALA A 135 6.85 -6.74 -17.66
CA ALA A 135 6.92 -5.95 -16.43
C ALA A 135 5.87 -4.84 -16.45
N ILE A 136 5.14 -4.69 -15.36
CA ILE A 136 4.19 -3.60 -15.12
C ILE A 136 4.70 -2.78 -13.94
N VAL A 137 4.70 -1.46 -14.07
CA VAL A 137 4.92 -0.52 -12.95
C VAL A 137 3.67 0.32 -12.74
N VAL A 138 3.40 0.71 -11.50
CA VAL A 138 2.18 1.47 -11.18
C VAL A 138 2.30 2.99 -11.36
N SER A 139 3.48 3.50 -11.74
CA SER A 139 3.72 4.90 -12.06
C SER A 139 4.90 5.07 -13.01
N GLU A 140 4.93 6.18 -13.76
CA GLU A 140 5.98 6.48 -14.75
C GLU A 140 7.37 6.60 -14.11
N HIS A 141 7.46 7.28 -12.96
CA HIS A 141 8.70 7.42 -12.17
C HIS A 141 9.36 6.07 -11.82
N MET A 142 8.56 5.01 -11.65
CA MET A 142 9.09 3.70 -11.27
C MET A 142 9.93 3.03 -12.35
N LYS A 143 9.83 3.44 -13.62
CA LYS A 143 10.66 2.90 -14.69
C LYS A 143 12.15 3.05 -14.41
N ALA A 144 12.54 4.16 -13.76
CA ALA A 144 13.93 4.46 -13.42
C ALA A 144 14.58 3.47 -12.43
N PHE A 145 13.77 2.65 -11.72
CA PHE A 145 14.28 1.69 -10.73
C PHE A 145 14.47 0.29 -11.28
N LEU A 146 14.02 0.03 -12.51
CA LEU A 146 14.22 -1.22 -13.22
C LEU A 146 15.45 -1.13 -14.13
N PRO A 147 16.05 -2.28 -14.51
CA PRO A 147 17.15 -2.30 -15.47
C PRO A 147 16.73 -1.66 -16.81
N ARG A 148 17.63 -0.90 -17.45
CA ARG A 148 17.34 -0.16 -18.69
C ARG A 148 16.89 -1.05 -19.86
N SER A 149 17.29 -2.31 -19.86
CA SER A 149 16.88 -3.30 -20.86
C SER A 149 15.42 -3.73 -20.72
N VAL A 150 14.83 -3.58 -19.52
CA VAL A 150 13.41 -3.88 -19.28
C VAL A 150 12.58 -2.71 -19.80
N ARG A 151 11.57 -2.99 -20.61
CA ARG A 151 10.61 -2.00 -21.12
C ARG A 151 9.25 -2.16 -20.41
N PRO A 152 9.10 -1.67 -19.17
CA PRO A 152 7.87 -1.89 -18.40
C PRO A 152 6.70 -1.07 -18.95
N ARG A 153 5.49 -1.62 -18.85
CA ARG A 153 4.23 -0.91 -19.09
C ARG A 153 3.77 -0.22 -17.83
N VAL A 154 3.20 0.97 -17.96
CA VAL A 154 2.62 1.70 -16.81
C VAL A 154 1.14 1.39 -16.73
N VAL A 155 0.72 0.77 -15.63
CA VAL A 155 -0.69 0.52 -15.33
C VAL A 155 -0.93 0.90 -13.87
N PRO A 156 -1.52 2.08 -13.60
CA PRO A 156 -1.84 2.51 -12.25
C PRO A 156 -2.82 1.58 -11.54
N SER A 157 -2.84 1.63 -10.21
CA SER A 157 -3.86 0.89 -9.45
C SER A 157 -5.21 1.59 -9.56
N GLY A 158 -6.24 0.86 -10.01
CA GLY A 158 -7.58 1.38 -10.17
C GLY A 158 -8.28 1.71 -8.84
N LEU A 159 -9.16 2.70 -8.87
CA LEU A 159 -10.10 3.01 -7.79
C LEU A 159 -11.49 2.50 -8.16
N ASP A 160 -12.22 1.99 -7.17
CA ASP A 160 -13.63 1.67 -7.36
C ASP A 160 -14.44 2.96 -7.30
N LEU A 161 -14.85 3.48 -8.46
CA LEU A 161 -15.63 4.71 -8.57
C LEU A 161 -17.11 4.51 -8.21
N ASN A 162 -17.56 3.26 -7.99
CA ASN A 162 -18.86 3.00 -7.40
C ASN A 162 -18.82 3.20 -5.89
N LEU A 163 -17.70 2.87 -5.25
CA LEU A 163 -17.47 3.07 -3.82
C LEU A 163 -17.00 4.50 -3.50
N PHE A 164 -16.03 5.02 -4.26
CA PHE A 164 -15.43 6.34 -4.04
C PHE A 164 -16.04 7.36 -4.99
N ARG A 165 -17.17 7.94 -4.57
CA ARG A 165 -17.90 8.96 -5.33
C ARG A 165 -17.74 10.33 -4.68
N PRO A 166 -17.54 11.40 -5.47
CA PRO A 166 -17.66 12.75 -4.96
C PRO A 166 -19.04 12.96 -4.35
N VAL A 167 -19.09 13.59 -3.18
CA VAL A 167 -20.32 14.01 -2.50
C VAL A 167 -20.19 15.50 -2.13
N PRO A 168 -21.31 16.23 -2.00
CA PRO A 168 -21.27 17.61 -1.54
C PRO A 168 -20.48 17.76 -0.23
N ARG A 169 -19.57 18.75 -0.19
CA ARG A 169 -18.65 18.98 0.94
C ARG A 169 -19.38 19.06 2.28
N ASP A 170 -20.47 19.82 2.33
CA ASP A 170 -21.19 20.08 3.59
C ASP A 170 -21.93 18.83 4.07
N GLU A 171 -22.43 18.01 3.16
CA GLU A 171 -23.03 16.72 3.46
C GLU A 171 -21.99 15.76 4.05
N ALA A 172 -20.81 15.65 3.43
CA ALA A 172 -19.71 14.83 3.94
C ALA A 172 -19.27 15.28 5.34
N ARG A 173 -19.14 16.60 5.54
CA ARG A 173 -18.75 17.16 6.84
C ARG A 173 -19.81 16.89 7.91
N ARG A 174 -21.10 17.09 7.63
CA ARG A 174 -22.20 16.75 8.55
C ARG A 174 -22.19 15.27 8.91
N ARG A 175 -22.06 14.37 7.92
CA ARG A 175 -22.00 12.92 8.14
C ARG A 175 -20.83 12.50 9.03
N LEU A 176 -19.70 13.19 8.94
CA LEU A 176 -18.49 12.89 9.70
C LEU A 176 -18.38 13.70 11.01
N GLY A 177 -19.34 14.57 11.33
CA GLY A 177 -19.27 15.45 12.49
C GLY A 177 -18.14 16.49 12.42
N LEU A 178 -17.77 16.92 11.21
CA LEU A 178 -16.68 17.86 10.97
C LEU A 178 -17.21 19.31 10.85
N PRO A 179 -16.44 20.33 11.29
CA PRO A 179 -16.86 21.73 11.22
C PRO A 179 -17.07 22.21 9.78
N LEU A 180 -18.14 22.96 9.54
CA LEU A 180 -18.51 23.48 8.20
C LEU A 180 -17.69 24.73 7.81
N ASP A 181 -17.41 25.56 8.79
CA ASP A 181 -16.76 26.88 8.69
C ASP A 181 -15.23 26.83 8.72
N ARG A 182 -14.63 25.69 9.13
CA ARG A 182 -13.17 25.55 9.25
C ARG A 182 -12.51 25.01 7.99
N ARG A 183 -11.26 25.44 7.78
CA ARG A 183 -10.32 24.77 6.88
C ARG A 183 -9.85 23.48 7.55
N LEU A 184 -9.93 22.38 6.83
CA LEU A 184 -9.55 21.05 7.32
C LEU A 184 -8.39 20.54 6.47
N VAL A 185 -7.38 20.01 7.13
CA VAL A 185 -6.27 19.29 6.50
C VAL A 185 -6.36 17.83 6.94
N LEU A 186 -6.33 16.92 5.96
CA LEU A 186 -6.37 15.48 6.21
C LEU A 186 -5.00 14.89 5.85
N PHE A 187 -4.36 14.25 6.83
CA PHE A 187 -3.17 13.43 6.59
C PHE A 187 -3.57 11.95 6.58
N VAL A 188 -3.37 11.27 5.46
CA VAL A 188 -3.66 9.84 5.30
C VAL A 188 -2.36 9.05 5.20
N GLY A 189 -1.95 8.45 6.31
CA GLY A 189 -0.76 7.63 6.38
C GLY A 189 -0.44 7.23 7.81
N ASN A 190 0.45 6.26 7.99
CA ASN A 190 1.00 5.96 9.31
C ASN A 190 1.98 7.09 9.69
N PRO A 191 1.73 7.87 10.75
CA PRO A 191 2.62 8.96 11.17
C PRO A 191 4.02 8.47 11.57
N ALA A 192 4.12 7.22 12.03
CA ALA A 192 5.37 6.60 12.44
C ALA A 192 6.25 6.13 11.26
N GLU A 193 5.72 6.10 10.03
CA GLU A 193 6.49 5.73 8.83
C GLU A 193 7.25 6.97 8.32
N PRO A 194 8.60 7.01 8.41
CA PRO A 194 9.38 8.20 8.05
C PRO A 194 9.17 8.62 6.60
N ARG A 195 8.92 7.67 5.69
CA ARG A 195 8.64 7.97 4.27
C ARG A 195 7.36 8.77 4.07
N LYS A 196 6.41 8.73 5.01
CA LYS A 196 5.19 9.54 4.96
C LYS A 196 5.42 10.99 5.37
N ARG A 197 6.62 11.31 5.89
CA ARG A 197 7.06 12.68 6.24
C ARG A 197 6.03 13.44 7.07
N TYR A 198 5.48 12.76 8.07
CA TYR A 198 4.45 13.32 8.94
C TYR A 198 4.86 14.66 9.61
N PRO A 199 6.10 14.84 10.12
CA PRO A 199 6.52 16.13 10.66
C PRO A 199 6.33 17.30 9.69
N LEU A 200 6.65 17.09 8.41
CA LEU A 200 6.46 18.12 7.36
C LEU A 200 4.98 18.50 7.17
N ALA A 201 4.07 17.53 7.35
CA ALA A 201 2.63 17.81 7.29
C ALA A 201 2.16 18.67 8.47
N CYS A 202 2.84 18.59 9.61
CA CYS A 202 2.55 19.35 10.83
C CYS A 202 3.22 20.73 10.87
N ASP A 203 4.35 20.91 10.17
CA ASP A 203 5.07 22.19 10.13
C ASP A 203 4.25 23.31 9.45
N GLY A 204 3.30 22.94 8.59
CA GLY A 204 2.28 23.87 8.12
C GLY A 204 1.39 24.28 9.28
N ARG A 205 1.46 25.55 9.71
CA ARG A 205 0.60 26.20 10.74
C ARG A 205 -0.90 26.06 10.42
N CYS A 206 -1.45 24.88 10.59
CA CYS A 206 -2.83 24.54 10.34
C CYS A 206 -3.31 23.70 11.52
N ALA A 207 -4.39 24.15 12.17
CA ALA A 207 -5.13 23.34 13.12
C ALA A 207 -5.73 22.13 12.38
N GLY A 208 -4.95 21.06 12.25
CA GLY A 208 -5.34 19.84 11.56
C GLY A 208 -6.21 18.95 12.44
N VAL A 209 -7.30 18.42 11.88
CA VAL A 209 -8.04 17.33 12.52
C VAL A 209 -7.31 16.03 12.18
N HIS A 210 -6.78 15.37 13.21
CA HIS A 210 -6.18 14.05 13.06
C HIS A 210 -7.25 12.98 13.00
N VAL A 211 -7.46 12.38 11.83
CA VAL A 211 -8.10 11.07 11.72
C VAL A 211 -6.99 10.04 11.65
N GLY A 212 -6.50 9.61 12.82
CA GLY A 212 -5.60 8.45 12.90
C GLY A 212 -6.29 7.23 12.32
N ALA A 213 -5.51 6.27 11.81
CA ALA A 213 -6.01 4.98 11.33
C ALA A 213 -6.58 4.12 12.48
N GLY A 214 -7.66 4.57 13.10
CA GLY A 214 -8.55 3.77 13.93
C GLY A 214 -9.52 3.02 13.03
N ARG A 215 -9.86 1.79 13.40
CA ARG A 215 -10.90 0.99 12.74
C ARG A 215 -12.12 1.87 12.48
N LEU A 216 -12.47 2.08 11.21
CA LEU A 216 -13.85 2.40 10.83
C LEU A 216 -14.66 1.17 11.23
N ALA A 217 -15.19 1.19 12.45
CA ALA A 217 -16.12 0.19 12.93
C ALA A 217 -17.31 0.18 11.98
N GLN A 218 -17.57 -0.99 11.40
CA GLN A 218 -18.85 -1.28 10.80
C GLN A 218 -19.91 -1.18 11.91
N HIS A 219 -21.02 -0.50 11.58
CA HIS A 219 -22.17 -0.18 12.40
C HIS A 219 -22.01 0.86 13.52
N GLY A 220 -22.83 1.91 13.37
CA GLY A 220 -23.58 2.51 14.49
C GLY A 220 -22.77 3.23 15.55
N GLN A 221 -22.73 4.56 15.43
CA GLN A 221 -22.39 5.50 16.50
C GLN A 221 -20.95 5.43 17.05
N ARG A 222 -20.11 6.39 16.66
CA ARG A 222 -19.21 7.13 17.57
C ARG A 222 -18.57 8.31 16.83
N SER A 223 -18.70 9.49 17.45
CA SER A 223 -18.11 10.76 16.99
C SER A 223 -16.62 10.61 16.73
N ALA A 224 -16.14 11.09 15.58
CA ALA A 224 -14.73 11.38 15.39
C ALA A 224 -14.30 12.36 16.48
N ARG A 225 -13.39 11.95 17.38
CA ARG A 225 -12.81 12.89 18.35
C ARG A 225 -11.79 13.75 17.60
N VAL A 226 -12.08 15.05 17.53
CA VAL A 226 -11.07 16.06 17.21
C VAL A 226 -10.08 16.08 18.37
N GLN A 227 -8.91 15.49 18.18
CA GLN A 227 -7.78 15.69 19.09
C GLN A 227 -6.87 16.77 18.52
N SER A 228 -6.57 17.77 19.34
CA SER A 228 -5.60 18.83 19.03
C SER A 228 -4.18 18.26 19.16
N PRO A 229 -3.31 18.33 18.13
CA PRO A 229 -1.92 17.96 18.28
C PRO A 229 -1.12 19.23 18.53
N CYS A 230 -0.91 19.57 19.80
CA CYS A 230 0.29 20.27 20.30
C CYS A 230 0.06 20.69 21.76
N GLY A 231 0.68 19.97 22.69
CA GLY A 231 0.98 20.51 24.01
C GLY A 231 2.08 21.57 23.90
N LEU A 232 1.76 22.72 23.34
CA LEU A 232 2.57 23.93 23.53
C LEU A 232 2.09 24.57 24.83
N ARG A 233 2.84 24.34 25.93
CA ARG A 233 2.69 25.16 27.14
C ARG A 233 2.87 26.63 26.71
N PRO A 234 1.92 27.54 26.99
CA PRO A 234 2.16 28.95 26.75
C PRO A 234 3.33 29.38 27.65
N GLY A 235 4.34 30.00 27.04
CA GLY A 235 5.53 30.47 27.73
C GLY A 235 5.15 31.32 28.94
N GLY A 236 5.55 30.85 30.12
CA GLY A 236 5.44 31.62 31.36
C GLY A 236 6.41 32.80 31.30
N ARG A 237 5.91 33.97 30.88
CA ARG A 237 6.52 35.22 31.30
C ARG A 237 6.16 35.43 32.77
N ARG A 238 7.16 35.37 33.65
CA ARG A 238 7.00 35.77 35.06
C ARG A 238 6.53 37.22 35.09
N ALA A 239 5.38 37.47 35.71
CA ALA A 239 4.98 38.82 36.09
C ALA A 239 5.96 39.32 37.19
N PRO A 240 6.33 40.62 37.20
CA PRO A 240 7.13 41.17 38.27
C PRO A 240 6.32 41.21 39.59
N PRO A 241 6.95 41.06 40.76
CA PRO A 241 6.24 41.02 42.04
C PRO A 241 5.65 42.40 42.38
N SER A 242 4.41 42.42 42.88
CA SER A 242 3.74 43.64 43.37
C SER A 242 4.28 44.07 44.73
N PRO A 243 4.43 45.38 45.01
CA PRO A 243 4.99 45.87 46.26
C PRO A 243 3.91 46.05 47.32
N ARG A 244 3.59 45.01 48.09
CA ARG A 244 2.89 45.12 49.39
C ARG A 244 3.29 43.96 50.27
N ASP A 245 4.32 44.19 51.06
CA ASP A 245 4.44 43.78 52.48
C ASP A 245 5.72 44.39 53.02
N ARG A 246 5.63 45.69 53.35
CA ARG A 246 6.43 46.32 54.41
C ARG A 246 5.44 46.57 55.54
N GLY A 247 5.68 45.96 56.69
CA GLY A 247 4.85 46.20 57.87
C GLY A 247 5.30 45.37 59.06
N LEU A 248 6.29 45.91 59.77
CA LEU A 248 6.69 45.68 61.17
C LEU A 248 7.29 44.32 61.53
#